data_AF-A0A5K0XJM8-F1
#
_entry.id   AF-A0A5K0XJM8-F1
#
_cell.length_a   1.000
_cell.length_b   1.000
_cell.length_c   1.000
_cell.angle_alpha   90.00
_cell.angle_beta   90.00
_cell.angle_gamma   90.00
#
_symmetry.space_group_name_H-M   'P 1'
#
loop_
_entity.id
_entity.type
_entity.pdbx_description
1 polymer ?
#
loop_
_entity_poly.entity_id
_entity_poly.type
_entity_poly.pdbx_seq_one_letter_code
_entity_poly.pdbx_strand_id
1 'polypeptide(L)'
;FPLLSRSGVMENMIGEMTEKGEEKCVIQLHSVPGGSKAFELVAKFCYGVKLELTAMNIVYLRCAAEYLQMTEEYGEGNLIAQAEIFLNQVVLRSWKDSIRALETCEDVLSEAEQLNIVKRCIESLAVKACTDPNLFSWPMMEHGPMQSPGGSVLWNGISTGARPRSASSDWWYEDVSNLSLPLYKRLISVMESRGIKAENLAGAVMHYAKRYFPGLNRRQTISESSTRVAPLSFTNAPSEDEQRLLLEEVDNMLPMQKGMASTKFLFGLLRTAMILQASPTCKANLEKRIGMQLDQATLEDLLMPNFSHDVETLYDVDSVKRILEHFLVLDQATGGASPCSADDGQIMGSPSLTPITMVAKLMDGYLAEVAPDVNLKLPKFHALAAAIPDYARPLDDGLYRAIDIYLKVNLIFKPLKELRSGIDINL
;
A
#
# COMPACT_ATOMS: atom_id res chain seq x y z
N PHE A 1 22.94 47.62 3.37
CA PHE A 1 23.53 46.34 2.90
C PHE A 1 22.44 45.49 2.25
N PRO A 2 22.71 44.71 1.19
CA PRO A 2 21.66 44.01 0.43
C PRO A 2 20.81 43.02 1.26
N LEU A 3 21.44 42.30 2.20
CA LEU A 3 20.74 41.41 3.15
C LEU A 3 19.82 42.19 4.10
N LEU A 4 20.33 43.29 4.68
CA LEU A 4 19.58 44.18 5.57
C LEU A 4 18.35 44.76 4.88
N SER A 5 18.50 45.22 3.65
CA SER A 5 17.41 45.86 2.90
C SER A 5 16.31 44.91 2.45
N ARG A 6 16.45 43.60 2.68
CA ARG A 6 15.53 42.56 2.18
C ARG A 6 15.00 41.63 3.29
N SER A 7 15.52 41.73 4.51
CA SER A 7 15.15 40.84 5.63
C SER A 7 14.91 41.64 6.90
N GLY A 8 13.68 41.59 7.41
CA GLY A 8 13.32 42.21 8.67
C GLY A 8 14.08 41.64 9.87
N VAL A 9 14.35 40.33 9.86
CA VAL A 9 15.13 39.70 10.92
C VAL A 9 16.57 40.24 10.96
N MET A 10 17.22 40.37 9.81
CA MET A 10 18.58 40.90 9.75
C MET A 10 18.61 42.39 10.13
N GLU A 11 17.62 43.17 9.72
CA GLU A 11 17.48 44.58 10.11
C GLU A 11 17.35 44.74 11.63
N ASN A 12 16.43 43.99 12.24
CA ASN A 12 16.19 44.03 13.68
C ASN A 12 17.42 43.58 14.48
N MET A 13 18.04 42.44 14.12
CA MET A 13 19.21 41.93 14.83
C MET A 13 20.40 42.89 14.78
N ILE A 14 20.64 43.56 13.64
CA ILE A 14 21.72 44.54 13.51
C ILE A 14 21.39 45.84 14.25
N GLY A 15 20.14 46.29 14.21
CA GLY A 15 19.66 47.42 14.99
C GLY A 15 19.96 47.25 16.48
N GLU A 16 19.57 46.11 17.04
CA GLU A 16 19.80 45.78 18.46
C GLU A 16 21.29 45.72 18.85
N MET A 17 22.17 45.20 17.97
CA MET A 17 23.61 45.16 18.24
C MET A 17 24.26 46.55 18.18
N THR A 18 23.78 47.40 17.27
CA THR A 18 24.27 48.77 17.12
C THR A 18 23.92 49.60 18.36
N GLU A 19 22.73 49.41 18.91
CA GLU A 19 22.32 50.03 20.18
C GLU A 19 23.17 49.59 21.38
N LYS A 20 23.68 48.34 21.34
CA LYS A 20 24.55 47.78 22.40
C LYS A 20 26.01 48.20 22.28
N GLY A 21 26.40 48.92 21.23
CA GLY A 21 27.74 49.49 21.08
C GLY A 21 28.84 48.48 20.73
N GLU A 22 28.50 47.35 20.10
CA GLU A 22 29.49 46.33 19.70
C GLU A 22 30.22 46.73 18.40
N GLU A 23 31.57 46.80 18.44
CA GLU A 23 32.39 47.16 17.26
C GLU A 23 32.41 46.08 16.16
N LYS A 24 32.05 44.83 16.49
CA LYS A 24 32.06 43.69 15.56
C LYS A 24 30.70 42.99 15.56
N CYS A 25 29.91 43.24 14.52
CA CYS A 25 28.60 42.60 14.35
C CYS A 25 28.76 41.16 13.83
N VAL A 26 28.52 40.17 14.69
CA VAL A 26 28.48 38.74 14.33
C VAL A 26 27.09 38.19 14.64
N ILE A 27 26.30 37.94 13.60
CA ILE A 27 24.95 37.40 13.72
C ILE A 27 25.00 35.88 13.65
N GLN A 28 24.37 35.21 14.60
CA GLN A 28 24.24 33.75 14.61
C GLN A 28 22.80 33.36 14.25
N LEU A 29 22.65 32.63 13.15
CA LEU A 29 21.37 32.08 12.70
C LEU A 29 21.39 30.57 12.94
N HIS A 30 20.74 30.11 14.01
CA HIS A 30 20.85 28.73 14.46
C HIS A 30 19.90 27.74 13.76
N SER A 31 18.79 28.23 13.21
CA SER A 31 17.68 27.36 12.76
C SER A 31 17.09 27.79 11.42
N VAL A 32 17.93 28.16 10.45
CA VAL A 32 17.45 28.50 9.11
C VAL A 32 16.87 27.24 8.46
N PRO A 33 15.57 27.23 8.05
CA PRO A 33 14.98 26.10 7.34
C PRO A 33 15.74 25.78 6.05
N GLY A 34 16.04 24.50 5.81
CA GLY A 34 16.87 24.07 4.68
C GLY A 34 18.38 24.35 4.83
N GLY A 35 18.80 24.86 6.00
CA GLY A 35 20.19 25.02 6.39
C GLY A 35 20.99 26.01 5.54
N SER A 36 22.31 25.81 5.52
CA SER A 36 23.25 26.72 4.87
C SER A 36 23.02 26.85 3.36
N LYS A 37 22.60 25.78 2.69
CA LYS A 37 22.29 25.78 1.24
C LYS A 37 21.11 26.71 0.92
N ALA A 38 20.03 26.65 1.71
CA ALA A 38 18.90 27.54 1.54
C ALA A 38 19.29 29.00 1.81
N PHE A 39 20.08 29.24 2.86
CA PHE A 39 20.59 30.58 3.17
C PHE A 39 21.51 31.13 2.07
N GLU A 40 22.36 30.31 1.46
CA GLU A 40 23.20 30.74 0.33
C GLU A 40 22.36 31.25 -0.85
N LEU A 41 21.26 30.56 -1.17
CA LEU A 41 20.33 30.98 -2.22
C LEU A 41 19.60 32.27 -1.83
N VAL A 42 19.20 32.42 -0.57
CA VAL A 42 18.62 33.66 -0.04
C VAL A 42 19.62 34.81 -0.15
N ALA A 43 20.87 34.61 0.23
CA ALA A 43 21.91 35.61 0.13
C ALA A 43 22.13 36.01 -1.34
N LYS A 44 22.24 35.04 -2.26
CA LYS A 44 22.31 35.30 -3.71
C LYS A 44 21.16 36.18 -4.19
N PHE A 45 19.94 35.87 -3.78
CA PHE A 45 18.76 36.69 -4.07
C PHE A 45 18.91 38.14 -3.57
N CYS A 46 19.30 38.33 -2.30
CA CYS A 46 19.48 39.67 -1.73
C CYS A 46 20.53 40.49 -2.50
N TYR A 47 21.58 39.86 -3.01
CA TYR A 47 22.63 40.50 -3.82
C TYR A 47 22.26 40.67 -5.31
N GLY A 48 21.03 40.36 -5.72
CA GLY A 48 20.55 40.52 -7.10
C GLY A 48 21.08 39.46 -8.07
N VAL A 49 21.60 38.35 -7.57
CA VAL A 49 21.99 37.21 -8.41
C VAL A 49 20.73 36.54 -8.93
N LYS A 50 20.68 36.27 -10.24
CA LYS A 50 19.55 35.56 -10.85
C LYS A 50 19.40 34.16 -10.23
N LEU A 51 18.28 33.93 -9.57
CA LEU A 51 17.95 32.67 -8.92
C LEU A 51 17.06 31.81 -9.83
N GLU A 52 17.43 30.55 -10.01
CA GLU A 52 16.60 29.56 -10.69
C GLU A 52 15.72 28.85 -9.66
N LEU A 53 14.42 29.14 -9.69
CA LEU A 53 13.43 28.49 -8.84
C LEU A 53 13.03 27.13 -9.44
N THR A 54 13.03 26.10 -8.61
CA THR A 54 12.70 24.72 -9.00
C THR A 54 11.87 24.04 -7.90
N ALA A 55 11.19 22.95 -8.24
CA ALA A 55 10.47 22.14 -7.25
C ALA A 55 11.37 21.60 -6.12
N MET A 56 12.67 21.47 -6.37
CA MET A 56 13.65 20.94 -5.41
C MET A 56 14.15 21.98 -4.40
N ASN A 57 14.03 23.28 -4.69
CA ASN A 57 14.57 24.34 -3.83
C ASN A 57 13.50 25.26 -3.25
N ILE A 58 12.32 25.32 -3.88
CA ILE A 58 11.32 26.32 -3.56
C ILE A 58 10.74 26.20 -2.15
N VAL A 59 10.59 24.97 -1.63
CA VAL A 59 10.06 24.75 -0.28
C VAL A 59 11.02 25.30 0.76
N TYR A 60 12.32 24.97 0.66
CA TYR A 60 13.34 25.52 1.54
C TYR A 60 13.42 27.04 1.45
N LEU A 61 13.38 27.60 0.23
CA LEU A 61 13.40 29.04 0.01
C LEU A 61 12.20 29.72 0.64
N ARG A 62 11.00 29.17 0.47
CA ARG A 62 9.78 29.72 1.05
C ARG A 62 9.81 29.68 2.57
N CYS A 63 10.28 28.59 3.19
CA CYS A 63 10.44 28.46 4.63
C CYS A 63 11.54 29.40 5.18
N ALA A 64 12.70 29.47 4.52
CA ALA A 64 13.79 30.36 4.91
C ALA A 64 13.42 31.84 4.77
N ALA A 65 12.68 32.20 3.72
CA ALA A 65 12.18 33.54 3.51
C ALA A 65 11.17 33.95 4.59
N GLU A 66 10.31 33.02 5.05
CA GLU A 66 9.43 33.24 6.20
C GLU A 66 10.25 33.50 7.46
N TYR A 67 11.21 32.62 7.75
CA TYR A 67 12.09 32.73 8.92
C TYR A 67 12.82 34.08 8.95
N LEU A 68 13.24 34.59 7.79
CA LEU A 68 13.96 35.86 7.66
C LEU A 68 13.05 37.08 7.49
N GLN A 69 11.73 36.91 7.54
CA GLN A 69 10.74 37.98 7.32
C GLN A 69 10.99 38.76 6.03
N MET A 70 11.22 38.04 4.92
CA MET A 70 11.48 38.65 3.61
C MET A 70 10.19 39.03 2.89
N THR A 71 9.42 39.92 3.52
CA THR A 71 8.12 40.42 3.04
C THR A 71 8.29 41.59 2.06
N GLU A 72 7.19 42.00 1.42
CA GLU A 72 7.15 43.18 0.54
C GLU A 72 7.44 44.50 1.29
N GLU A 73 7.30 44.53 2.61
CA GLU A 73 7.66 45.69 3.45
C GLU A 73 9.16 45.99 3.36
N TYR A 74 9.97 44.94 3.16
CA TYR A 74 11.42 45.02 2.96
C TYR A 74 11.80 45.02 1.47
N GLY A 75 10.93 45.54 0.61
CA GLY A 75 11.21 45.83 -0.79
C GLY A 75 10.39 45.01 -1.77
N GLU A 76 10.03 45.64 -2.88
CA GLU A 76 9.14 45.08 -3.89
C GLU A 76 9.68 43.77 -4.49
N GLY A 77 8.76 42.81 -4.69
CA GLY A 77 9.02 41.49 -5.25
C GLY A 77 9.98 40.70 -4.39
N ASN A 78 9.80 40.71 -3.07
CA ASN A 78 10.69 40.01 -2.15
C ASN A 78 10.50 38.49 -2.24
N LEU A 79 11.40 37.74 -1.58
CA LEU A 79 11.52 36.31 -1.77
C LEU A 79 10.25 35.53 -1.38
N ILE A 80 9.50 35.97 -0.36
CA ILE A 80 8.22 35.35 0.00
C ILE A 80 7.22 35.43 -1.18
N ALA A 81 7.04 36.62 -1.75
CA ALA A 81 6.08 36.81 -2.84
C ALA A 81 6.49 36.04 -4.10
N GLN A 82 7.77 36.10 -4.48
CA GLN A 82 8.28 35.33 -5.62
C GLN A 82 8.12 33.82 -5.41
N ALA A 83 8.39 33.33 -4.20
CA ALA A 83 8.25 31.92 -3.90
C ALA A 83 6.79 31.46 -3.96
N GLU A 84 5.86 32.26 -3.42
CA GLU A 84 4.42 31.97 -3.49
C GLU A 84 3.88 31.98 -4.93
N ILE A 85 4.33 32.92 -5.76
CA ILE A 85 3.97 32.94 -7.18
C ILE A 85 4.42 31.66 -7.86
N PHE A 86 5.67 31.24 -7.65
CA PHE A 86 6.20 30.01 -8.26
C PHE A 86 5.48 28.76 -7.75
N LEU A 87 5.21 28.66 -6.45
CA LEU A 87 4.44 27.56 -5.86
C LEU A 87 3.05 27.46 -6.54
N ASN A 88 2.32 28.57 -6.64
CA ASN A 88 0.97 28.58 -7.19
C ASN A 88 0.89 28.38 -8.71
N GLN A 89 1.84 28.96 -9.46
CA GLN A 89 1.77 28.99 -10.92
C GLN A 89 2.52 27.84 -11.59
N VAL A 90 3.52 27.26 -10.92
CA VAL A 90 4.36 26.19 -11.48
C VAL A 90 4.14 24.90 -10.70
N VAL A 91 4.50 24.87 -9.42
CA VAL A 91 4.52 23.64 -8.62
C VAL A 91 3.13 23.01 -8.51
N LEU A 92 2.16 23.76 -8.02
CA LEU A 92 0.78 23.29 -7.81
C LEU A 92 0.03 23.07 -9.13
N ARG A 93 0.59 23.48 -10.28
CA ARG A 93 0.02 23.18 -11.60
C ARG A 93 0.60 21.92 -12.22
N SER A 94 1.76 21.45 -11.77
CA SER A 94 2.45 20.28 -12.32
C SER A 94 2.37 19.10 -11.37
N TRP A 95 1.96 17.92 -11.87
CA TRP A 95 1.93 16.68 -11.10
C TRP A 95 3.31 16.34 -10.54
N LYS A 96 4.31 16.29 -11.42
CA LYS A 96 5.70 15.94 -11.05
C LYS A 96 6.31 16.93 -10.07
N ASP A 97 6.07 18.22 -10.26
CA ASP A 97 6.64 19.24 -9.37
C ASP A 97 5.92 19.26 -8.01
N SER A 98 4.62 19.00 -7.97
CA SER A 98 3.89 18.84 -6.70
C SER A 98 4.42 17.65 -5.88
N ILE A 99 4.77 16.53 -6.53
CA ILE A 99 5.38 15.38 -5.84
C ILE A 99 6.77 15.73 -5.32
N ARG A 100 7.64 16.29 -6.16
CA ARG A 100 8.99 16.68 -5.72
C ARG A 100 8.96 17.71 -4.59
N ALA A 101 8.06 18.69 -4.66
CA ALA A 101 7.89 19.65 -3.58
C ALA A 101 7.46 18.96 -2.28
N LEU A 102 6.57 17.96 -2.36
CA LEU A 102 6.14 17.19 -1.21
C LEU A 102 7.29 16.37 -0.60
N GLU A 103 8.16 15.77 -1.43
CA GLU A 103 9.39 15.09 -0.98
C GLU A 103 10.32 16.06 -0.24
N THR A 104 10.53 17.27 -0.76
CA THR A 104 11.38 18.29 -0.09
C THR A 104 10.78 18.83 1.21
N CYS A 105 9.47 18.68 1.42
CA CYS A 105 8.85 19.07 2.68
C CYS A 105 9.30 18.20 3.85
N GLU A 106 9.79 16.97 3.63
CA GLU A 106 10.21 16.07 4.72
C GLU A 106 11.35 16.66 5.55
N ASP A 107 12.29 17.35 4.91
CA ASP A 107 13.45 17.97 5.55
C ASP A 107 13.11 19.23 6.36
N VAL A 108 11.96 19.85 6.11
CA VAL A 108 11.49 21.10 6.76
C VAL A 108 10.00 21.00 7.12
N LEU A 109 9.61 19.83 7.63
CA LEU A 109 8.19 19.45 7.76
C LEU A 109 7.41 20.41 8.66
N SER A 110 8.00 20.82 9.79
CA SER A 110 7.35 21.72 10.74
C SER A 110 6.98 23.07 10.10
N GLU A 111 7.92 23.69 9.41
CA GLU A 111 7.74 24.97 8.73
C GLU A 111 6.82 24.83 7.51
N ALA A 112 6.98 23.75 6.74
CA ALA A 112 6.16 23.49 5.56
C ALA A 112 4.68 23.24 5.92
N GLU A 113 4.38 22.62 7.08
CA GLU A 113 3.03 22.50 7.61
C GLU A 113 2.45 23.85 8.03
N GLN A 114 3.20 24.66 8.77
CA GLN A 114 2.76 26.00 9.21
C GLN A 114 2.41 26.89 8.00
N LEU A 115 3.19 26.78 6.92
CA LEU A 115 2.98 27.48 5.66
C LEU A 115 1.95 26.80 4.73
N ASN A 116 1.32 25.71 5.18
CA ASN A 116 0.34 24.92 4.42
C ASN A 116 0.85 24.39 3.07
N ILE A 117 2.16 24.28 2.86
CA ILE A 117 2.75 23.83 1.58
C ILE A 117 2.39 22.35 1.35
N VAL A 118 2.54 21.53 2.38
CA VAL A 118 2.21 20.09 2.34
C VAL A 118 0.75 19.89 1.95
N LYS A 119 -0.17 20.56 2.66
CA LYS A 119 -1.61 20.51 2.39
C LYS A 119 -1.93 20.91 0.95
N ARG A 120 -1.39 22.04 0.47
CA ARG A 120 -1.61 22.54 -0.90
C ARG A 120 -1.11 21.57 -1.95
N CYS A 121 0.06 20.95 -1.75
CA CYS A 121 0.61 19.95 -2.67
C CYS A 121 -0.25 18.69 -2.71
N ILE A 122 -0.68 18.18 -1.56
CA ILE A 122 -1.58 17.00 -1.47
C ILE A 122 -2.93 17.29 -2.14
N GLU A 123 -3.54 18.45 -1.87
CA GLU A 123 -4.79 18.85 -2.52
C GLU A 123 -4.65 18.99 -4.03
N SER A 124 -3.54 19.59 -4.49
CA SER A 124 -3.19 19.69 -5.91
C SER A 124 -3.08 18.33 -6.60
N LEU A 125 -2.41 17.37 -5.96
CA LEU A 125 -2.27 16.00 -6.47
C LEU A 125 -3.62 15.29 -6.49
N ALA A 126 -4.39 15.37 -5.41
CA ALA A 126 -5.70 14.72 -5.34
C ALA A 126 -6.66 15.27 -6.41
N VAL A 127 -6.67 16.59 -6.67
CA VAL A 127 -7.46 17.19 -7.78
C VAL A 127 -7.04 16.61 -9.13
N LYS A 128 -5.73 16.53 -9.40
CA LYS A 128 -5.22 16.01 -10.67
C LYS A 128 -5.56 14.54 -10.87
N ALA A 129 -5.44 13.73 -9.81
CA ALA A 129 -5.80 12.31 -9.87
C ALA A 129 -7.31 12.06 -10.06
N CYS A 130 -8.16 12.99 -9.61
CA CYS A 130 -9.61 12.94 -9.88
C CYS A 130 -9.99 13.37 -11.29
N THR A 131 -9.09 14.03 -12.02
CA THR A 131 -9.37 14.55 -13.36
C THR A 131 -8.99 13.49 -14.39
N ASP A 132 -9.86 13.24 -15.38
CA ASP A 132 -9.56 12.27 -16.45
C ASP A 132 -8.24 12.65 -17.16
N PRO A 133 -7.21 11.78 -17.14
CA PRO A 133 -5.93 12.04 -17.80
C PRO A 133 -6.08 12.31 -19.30
N ASN A 134 -7.17 11.85 -19.93
CA ASN A 134 -7.43 12.06 -21.35
C ASN A 134 -8.02 13.45 -21.66
N LEU A 135 -8.53 14.17 -20.65
CA LEU A 135 -9.11 15.51 -20.84
C LEU A 135 -8.07 16.63 -20.82
N PHE A 136 -6.88 16.34 -20.31
CA PHE A 136 -5.78 17.29 -20.22
C PHE A 136 -4.52 16.61 -20.72
N SER A 137 -3.92 17.15 -21.78
CA SER A 137 -2.64 16.71 -22.36
C SER A 137 -1.47 16.98 -21.40
N TRP A 138 -1.51 16.39 -20.21
CA TRP A 138 -0.39 16.38 -19.29
C TRP A 138 0.75 15.59 -19.95
N PRO A 139 2.02 16.01 -19.81
CA PRO A 139 3.16 15.26 -20.31
C PRO A 139 3.33 13.98 -19.48
N MET A 140 2.49 13.00 -19.79
CA MET A 140 2.53 11.67 -19.22
C MET A 140 3.84 11.01 -19.64
N MET A 141 4.50 10.34 -18.71
CA MET A 141 5.62 9.46 -19.05
C MET A 141 5.11 8.36 -19.99
N GLU A 142 5.71 8.26 -21.18
CA GLU A 142 5.56 7.12 -22.09
C GLU A 142 6.21 5.88 -21.46
N HIS A 143 5.55 5.28 -20.46
CA HIS A 143 5.95 3.99 -19.91
C HIS A 143 4.90 2.94 -20.25
N GLY A 144 4.81 2.66 -21.55
CA GLY A 144 4.19 1.44 -22.07
C GLY A 144 4.84 1.11 -23.41
N PRO A 145 5.21 -0.15 -23.70
CA PRO A 145 5.72 -0.49 -25.01
C PRO A 145 4.65 -0.13 -26.03
N MET A 146 4.99 0.79 -26.94
CA MET A 146 4.21 1.08 -28.15
C MET A 146 4.12 -0.21 -28.94
N GLN A 147 3.05 -0.99 -28.74
CA GLN A 147 2.72 -2.04 -29.68
C GLN A 147 2.00 -1.39 -30.84
N SER A 148 2.73 -1.28 -31.94
CA SER A 148 2.15 -1.02 -33.24
C SER A 148 2.70 -2.07 -34.18
N PRO A 149 1.86 -2.83 -34.90
CA PRO A 149 2.11 -3.03 -36.31
C PRO A 149 1.56 -1.79 -37.04
N GLY A 150 2.27 -0.66 -36.94
CA GLY A 150 2.20 0.42 -37.94
C GLY A 150 1.26 1.62 -37.75
N GLY A 151 1.30 2.36 -36.64
CA GLY A 151 0.74 3.72 -36.62
C GLY A 151 1.12 4.58 -35.41
N SER A 152 1.73 5.75 -35.64
CA SER A 152 1.81 6.83 -34.66
C SER A 152 0.66 7.84 -34.87
N VAL A 153 0.23 8.48 -33.79
CA VAL A 153 -0.75 9.58 -33.84
C VAL A 153 -0.01 10.82 -34.36
N LEU A 154 -0.23 11.20 -35.61
CA LEU A 154 0.23 12.49 -36.14
C LEU A 154 -0.72 13.60 -35.65
N TRP A 155 -0.13 14.72 -35.21
CA TRP A 155 -0.77 15.90 -34.60
C TRP A 155 -1.75 16.68 -35.49
N ASN A 156 -2.14 16.12 -36.65
CA ASN A 156 -2.83 16.84 -37.72
C ASN A 156 -4.32 16.48 -37.86
N GLY A 157 -4.93 15.84 -36.86
CA GLY A 157 -6.38 15.58 -36.84
C GLY A 157 -6.89 14.50 -37.82
N ILE A 158 -6.00 13.70 -38.43
CA ILE A 158 -6.40 12.54 -39.25
C ILE A 158 -6.26 11.29 -38.40
N SER A 159 -7.39 10.71 -37.99
CA SER A 159 -7.43 9.50 -37.16
C SER A 159 -6.96 8.26 -37.94
N THR A 160 -5.79 7.71 -37.61
CA THR A 160 -5.26 6.47 -38.21
C THR A 160 -5.87 5.19 -37.61
N GLY A 161 -7.04 5.26 -36.99
CA GLY A 161 -7.66 4.11 -36.30
C GLY A 161 -6.93 3.66 -35.02
N ALA A 162 -5.77 4.25 -34.69
CA ALA A 162 -5.11 4.09 -33.41
C ALA A 162 -5.92 4.83 -32.33
N ARG A 163 -6.66 4.07 -31.50
CA ARG A 163 -7.25 4.63 -30.29
C ARG A 163 -6.13 4.90 -29.29
N PRO A 164 -6.03 6.11 -28.68
CA PRO A 164 -5.21 6.29 -27.50
C PRO A 164 -5.62 5.22 -26.49
N ARG A 165 -4.66 4.47 -25.93
CA ARG A 165 -4.96 3.66 -24.74
C ARG A 165 -5.55 4.64 -23.72
N SER A 166 -6.78 4.41 -23.29
CA SER A 166 -7.29 5.06 -22.08
C SER A 166 -6.23 4.87 -21.01
N ALA A 167 -5.74 5.96 -20.41
CA ALA A 167 -4.79 5.87 -19.31
C ALA A 167 -5.31 4.82 -18.32
N SER A 168 -4.53 3.76 -18.09
CA SER A 168 -4.86 2.75 -17.11
C SER A 168 -4.97 3.44 -15.75
N SER A 169 -5.87 2.98 -14.89
CA SER A 169 -6.15 3.64 -13.60
C SER A 169 -4.90 3.75 -12.69
N ASP A 170 -3.88 2.94 -12.97
CA ASP A 170 -2.60 2.82 -12.25
C ASP A 170 -1.51 3.84 -12.65
N TRP A 171 -1.80 4.76 -13.57
CA TRP A 171 -0.79 5.65 -14.17
C TRP A 171 0.04 6.48 -13.18
N TRP A 172 -0.50 6.74 -11.98
CA TRP A 172 0.09 7.58 -10.95
C TRP A 172 0.71 6.79 -9.80
N TYR A 173 0.53 5.46 -9.77
CA TYR A 173 0.91 4.63 -8.62
C TYR A 173 2.41 4.65 -8.35
N GLU A 174 3.23 4.60 -9.39
CA GLU A 174 4.69 4.62 -9.27
C GLU A 174 5.17 5.93 -8.68
N ASP A 175 4.68 7.05 -9.19
CA ASP A 175 5.11 8.38 -8.79
C ASP A 175 4.87 8.63 -7.29
N VAL A 176 3.67 8.30 -6.79
CA VAL A 176 3.33 8.50 -5.37
C VAL A 176 3.95 7.45 -4.46
N SER A 177 4.45 6.34 -5.00
CA SER A 177 5.04 5.26 -4.19
C SER A 177 6.40 5.62 -3.58
N ASN A 178 6.99 6.75 -3.99
CA ASN A 178 8.23 7.27 -3.41
C ASN A 178 8.00 8.10 -2.14
N LEU A 179 6.76 8.53 -1.88
CA LEU A 179 6.43 9.34 -0.69
C LEU A 179 6.61 8.51 0.59
N SER A 180 7.09 9.16 1.66
CA SER A 180 7.07 8.53 2.99
C SER A 180 5.67 8.14 3.43
N LEU A 181 5.58 7.12 4.30
CA LEU A 181 4.31 6.60 4.79
C LEU A 181 3.36 7.70 5.34
N PRO A 182 3.80 8.68 6.14
CA PRO A 182 2.92 9.73 6.64
C PRO A 182 2.30 10.60 5.53
N LEU A 183 3.10 10.96 4.51
CA LEU A 183 2.64 11.77 3.38
C LEU A 183 1.74 10.95 2.45
N TYR A 184 2.10 9.70 2.19
CA TYR A 184 1.31 8.77 1.40
C TYR A 184 -0.08 8.55 2.01
N LYS A 185 -0.17 8.26 3.32
CA LYS A 185 -1.46 8.13 4.04
C LYS A 185 -2.34 9.36 3.86
N ARG A 186 -1.78 10.56 4.04
CA ARG A 186 -2.52 11.81 3.91
C ARG A 186 -3.01 12.02 2.48
N LEU A 187 -2.19 11.67 1.49
CA LEU A 187 -2.58 11.73 0.10
C LEU A 187 -3.75 10.78 -0.19
N ILE A 188 -3.67 9.51 0.22
CA ILE A 188 -4.74 8.53 0.04
C ILE A 188 -6.03 8.98 0.73
N SER A 189 -5.96 9.50 1.96
CA SER A 189 -7.13 10.01 2.69
C SER A 189 -7.78 11.21 1.99
N VAL A 190 -6.99 12.16 1.47
CA VAL A 190 -7.54 13.30 0.73
C VAL A 190 -8.14 12.84 -0.61
N MET A 191 -7.50 11.89 -1.30
CA MET A 191 -8.02 11.29 -2.52
C MET A 191 -9.35 10.56 -2.29
N GLU A 192 -9.47 9.81 -1.20
CA GLU A 192 -10.72 9.16 -0.78
C GLU A 192 -11.82 10.21 -0.54
N SER A 193 -11.52 11.28 0.21
CA SER A 193 -12.49 12.36 0.47
C SER A 193 -12.97 13.10 -0.80
N ARG A 194 -12.19 13.02 -1.89
CA ARG A 194 -12.54 13.60 -3.20
C ARG A 194 -13.27 12.63 -4.12
N GLY A 195 -13.54 11.40 -3.68
CA GLY A 195 -14.33 10.42 -4.42
C GLY A 195 -13.53 9.64 -5.45
N ILE A 196 -12.20 9.49 -5.29
CA ILE A 196 -11.46 8.49 -6.06
C ILE A 196 -12.02 7.11 -5.72
N LYS A 197 -12.29 6.31 -6.76
CA LYS A 197 -12.85 4.96 -6.64
C LYS A 197 -12.00 4.09 -5.71
N ALA A 198 -12.66 3.33 -4.82
CA ALA A 198 -12.01 2.48 -3.83
C ALA A 198 -11.09 1.43 -4.48
N GLU A 199 -11.44 0.93 -5.67
CA GLU A 199 -10.61 -0.03 -6.42
C GLU A 199 -9.28 0.59 -6.85
N ASN A 200 -9.29 1.88 -7.20
CA ASN A 200 -8.10 2.61 -7.62
C ASN A 200 -7.19 2.91 -6.42
N LEU A 201 -7.79 3.29 -5.28
CA LEU A 201 -7.05 3.48 -4.03
C LEU A 201 -6.44 2.16 -3.53
N ALA A 202 -7.22 1.07 -3.55
CA ALA A 202 -6.73 -0.25 -3.20
C ALA A 202 -5.56 -0.67 -4.11
N GLY A 203 -5.68 -0.43 -5.42
CA GLY A 203 -4.59 -0.69 -6.37
C GLY A 203 -3.32 0.11 -6.05
N ALA A 204 -3.45 1.40 -5.71
CA ALA A 204 -2.33 2.24 -5.32
C ALA A 204 -1.67 1.73 -4.02
N VAL A 205 -2.47 1.39 -3.01
CA VAL A 205 -1.98 0.86 -1.71
C VAL A 205 -1.28 -0.48 -1.90
N MET A 206 -1.83 -1.36 -2.76
CA MET A 206 -1.18 -2.62 -3.13
C MET A 206 0.15 -2.39 -3.85
N HIS A 207 0.22 -1.38 -4.73
CA HIS A 207 1.45 -1.00 -5.42
C HIS A 207 2.50 -0.49 -4.42
N TYR A 208 2.09 0.37 -3.48
CA TYR A 208 2.92 0.85 -2.38
C TYR A 208 3.47 -0.32 -1.56
N ALA A 209 2.60 -1.22 -1.09
CA ALA A 209 2.99 -2.38 -0.30
C ALA A 209 4.00 -3.29 -1.03
N LYS A 210 3.78 -3.56 -2.32
CA LYS A 210 4.68 -4.38 -3.15
C LYS A 210 6.08 -3.78 -3.28
N ARG A 211 6.22 -2.46 -3.22
CA ARG A 211 7.52 -1.78 -3.25
C ARG A 211 8.34 -2.06 -1.99
N TYR A 212 7.69 -2.04 -0.83
CA TYR A 212 8.35 -2.19 0.47
C TYR A 212 8.43 -3.65 0.96
N PHE A 213 7.61 -4.55 0.41
CA PHE A 213 7.62 -5.98 0.74
C PHE A 213 7.95 -6.84 -0.50
N PRO A 214 9.25 -7.14 -0.75
CA PRO A 214 9.69 -7.92 -1.91
C PRO A 214 9.01 -9.29 -2.03
N GLY A 215 8.59 -9.88 -0.91
CA GLY A 215 7.86 -11.15 -0.86
C GLY A 215 6.50 -11.14 -1.59
N LEU A 216 5.88 -9.98 -1.76
CA LEU A 216 4.57 -9.83 -2.42
C LEU A 216 4.64 -9.94 -3.95
N ASN A 217 5.82 -9.71 -4.55
CA ASN A 217 6.03 -9.76 -6.00
C ASN A 217 6.44 -11.15 -6.51
N ARG A 218 6.58 -12.16 -5.65
CA ARG A 218 7.15 -13.44 -6.05
C ARG A 218 6.13 -14.32 -6.80
N ARG A 219 6.27 -14.44 -8.13
CA ARG A 219 6.03 -15.69 -8.89
C ARG A 219 7.03 -15.74 -10.04
N GLN A 220 7.61 -16.94 -10.28
CA GLN A 220 8.59 -17.34 -11.32
C GLN A 220 10.04 -16.89 -10.98
N THR A 221 11.09 -17.70 -10.83
CA THR A 221 11.40 -19.12 -11.14
C THR A 221 12.55 -19.59 -10.23
N ILE A 222 12.55 -20.84 -9.77
CA ILE A 222 13.80 -21.58 -9.50
C ILE A 222 14.29 -22.05 -10.87
N SER A 223 14.79 -21.10 -11.66
CA SER A 223 15.49 -21.32 -12.92
C SER A 223 15.96 -19.97 -13.41
N GLU A 224 17.23 -19.91 -13.76
CA GLU A 224 17.94 -18.82 -14.45
C GLU A 224 18.53 -17.71 -13.55
N SER A 225 19.81 -17.95 -13.27
CA SER A 225 20.89 -16.98 -13.11
C SER A 225 20.76 -15.70 -13.94
N SER A 226 21.11 -14.57 -13.32
CA SER A 226 21.23 -13.21 -13.89
C SER A 226 19.87 -12.54 -14.12
N THR A 227 19.44 -11.55 -13.35
CA THR A 227 20.11 -10.29 -13.04
C THR A 227 19.52 -9.78 -11.72
N ARG A 228 20.37 -9.60 -10.70
CA ARG A 228 19.99 -8.87 -9.49
C ARG A 228 19.73 -7.41 -9.88
N VAL A 229 18.48 -7.04 -10.15
CA VAL A 229 18.09 -5.64 -10.04
C VAL A 229 18.21 -5.32 -8.56
N ALA A 230 19.31 -4.64 -8.23
CA ALA A 230 19.61 -4.22 -6.88
C ALA A 230 18.39 -3.49 -6.29
N PRO A 231 18.07 -3.69 -5.00
CA PRO A 231 17.21 -2.74 -4.32
C PRO A 231 17.90 -1.39 -4.48
N LEU A 232 17.18 -0.39 -4.96
CA LEU A 232 17.65 0.99 -4.94
C LEU A 232 18.17 1.25 -3.53
N SER A 233 19.44 1.64 -3.47
CA SER A 233 20.18 1.90 -2.24
C SER A 233 19.55 3.10 -1.52
N PHE A 234 18.49 2.85 -0.77
CA PHE A 234 18.16 3.67 0.39
C PHE A 234 19.22 3.37 1.43
N THR A 235 19.99 4.39 1.80
CA THR A 235 20.86 4.33 2.98
C THR A 235 19.98 3.98 4.17
N ASN A 236 20.16 2.75 4.68
CA ASN A 236 19.39 2.07 5.74
C ASN A 236 18.15 1.31 5.22
N ALA A 237 18.24 -0.03 5.24
CA ALA A 237 17.06 -0.88 5.15
C ALA A 237 16.16 -0.58 6.36
N PRO A 238 14.83 -0.46 6.19
CA PRO A 238 13.93 -0.19 7.31
C PRO A 238 14.03 -1.29 8.36
N SER A 239 13.97 -0.91 9.62
CA SER A 239 13.94 -1.84 10.76
C SER A 239 12.70 -2.74 10.70
N GLU A 240 12.75 -3.90 11.34
CA GLU A 240 11.59 -4.82 11.40
C GLU A 240 10.35 -4.13 12.02
N ASP A 241 10.56 -3.23 12.98
CA ASP A 241 9.48 -2.44 13.59
C ASP A 241 8.85 -1.44 12.62
N GLU A 242 9.66 -0.75 11.80
CA GLU A 242 9.14 0.13 10.74
C GLU A 242 8.40 -0.65 9.66
N GLN A 243 8.91 -1.83 9.29
CA GLN A 243 8.23 -2.73 8.35
C GLN A 243 6.90 -3.23 8.90
N ARG A 244 6.84 -3.58 10.19
CA ARG A 244 5.60 -3.99 10.88
C ARG A 244 4.58 -2.87 10.91
N LEU A 245 4.99 -1.65 11.29
CA LEU A 245 4.12 -0.48 11.28
C LEU A 245 3.59 -0.15 9.88
N LEU A 246 4.44 -0.25 8.85
CA LEU A 246 4.05 -0.06 7.46
C LEU A 246 3.00 -1.10 7.04
N LEU A 247 3.19 -2.37 7.43
CA LEU A 247 2.25 -3.45 7.10
C LEU A 247 0.87 -3.22 7.75
N GLU A 248 0.85 -2.86 9.02
CA GLU A 248 -0.40 -2.57 9.75
C GLU A 248 -1.13 -1.37 9.15
N GLU A 249 -0.38 -0.37 8.68
CA GLU A 249 -0.97 0.77 8.01
C GLU A 249 -1.54 0.42 6.63
N VAL A 250 -0.83 -0.41 5.87
CA VAL A 250 -1.35 -0.97 4.60
C VAL A 250 -2.66 -1.73 4.86
N ASP A 251 -2.73 -2.54 5.92
CA ASP A 251 -3.98 -3.22 6.32
C ASP A 251 -5.11 -2.23 6.61
N ASN A 252 -4.83 -1.13 7.32
CA ASN A 252 -5.82 -0.10 7.65
C ASN A 252 -6.32 0.66 6.41
N MET A 253 -5.46 0.89 5.41
CA MET A 253 -5.83 1.61 4.17
C MET A 253 -6.59 0.74 3.17
N LEU A 254 -6.54 -0.60 3.29
CA LEU A 254 -7.23 -1.50 2.37
C LEU A 254 -8.72 -1.63 2.71
N PRO A 255 -9.65 -1.49 1.74
CA PRO A 255 -11.08 -1.66 2.01
C PRO A 255 -11.43 -3.08 2.50
N MET A 256 -12.41 -3.19 3.41
CA MET A 256 -13.00 -4.46 3.83
C MET A 256 -14.11 -4.90 2.87
N GLN A 257 -13.76 -5.13 1.60
CA GLN A 257 -14.71 -5.45 0.52
C GLN A 257 -14.15 -6.55 -0.39
N LYS A 258 -15.04 -7.42 -0.90
CA LYS A 258 -14.67 -8.53 -1.80
C LYS A 258 -14.13 -8.00 -3.13
N GLY A 259 -13.04 -8.57 -3.64
CA GLY A 259 -12.52 -8.26 -4.98
C GLY A 259 -11.64 -7.01 -5.08
N MET A 260 -11.34 -6.32 -3.97
CA MET A 260 -10.48 -5.13 -3.96
C MET A 260 -8.99 -5.47 -4.08
N ALA A 261 -8.59 -6.64 -3.61
CA ALA A 261 -7.22 -7.13 -3.69
C ALA A 261 -7.23 -8.59 -4.14
N SER A 262 -6.18 -9.04 -4.83
CA SER A 262 -6.10 -10.45 -5.21
C SER A 262 -5.84 -11.35 -3.99
N THR A 263 -6.37 -12.58 -4.02
CA THR A 263 -6.13 -13.60 -2.98
C THR A 263 -4.63 -13.78 -2.75
N LYS A 264 -3.85 -13.94 -3.83
CA LYS A 264 -2.39 -14.04 -3.76
C LYS A 264 -1.73 -12.88 -3.01
N PHE A 265 -2.18 -11.64 -3.22
CA PHE A 265 -1.64 -10.49 -2.50
C PHE A 265 -2.00 -10.55 -1.01
N LEU A 266 -3.25 -10.84 -0.66
CA LEU A 266 -3.69 -10.92 0.73
C LEU A 266 -2.98 -12.04 1.50
N PHE A 267 -2.83 -13.23 0.90
CA PHE A 267 -2.07 -14.32 1.49
C PHE A 267 -0.58 -13.97 1.64
N GLY A 268 -0.01 -13.29 0.64
CA GLY A 268 1.35 -12.75 0.75
C GLY A 268 1.48 -11.79 1.93
N LEU A 269 0.53 -10.87 2.07
CA LEU A 269 0.52 -9.86 3.13
C LEU A 269 0.32 -10.49 4.51
N LEU A 270 -0.57 -11.49 4.64
CA LEU A 270 -0.77 -12.25 5.88
C LEU A 270 0.50 -13.01 6.28
N ARG A 271 1.18 -13.66 5.34
CA ARG A 271 2.48 -14.32 5.61
C ARG A 271 3.52 -13.31 6.10
N THR A 272 3.61 -12.13 5.45
CA THR A 272 4.49 -11.06 5.92
C THR A 272 4.10 -10.57 7.32
N ALA A 273 2.80 -10.47 7.61
CA ALA A 273 2.29 -10.08 8.93
C ALA A 273 2.63 -11.10 10.02
N MET A 274 2.65 -12.40 9.69
CA MET A 274 3.09 -13.47 10.58
C MET A 274 4.60 -13.37 10.85
N ILE A 275 5.41 -13.21 9.81
CA ILE A 275 6.88 -13.09 9.91
C ILE A 275 7.27 -11.88 10.76
N LEU A 276 6.65 -10.72 10.50
CA LEU A 276 6.92 -9.48 11.23
C LEU A 276 6.23 -9.39 12.59
N GLN A 277 5.51 -10.43 13.00
CA GLN A 277 4.72 -10.46 14.24
C GLN A 277 3.82 -9.22 14.41
N ALA A 278 3.08 -8.88 13.35
CA ALA A 278 2.08 -7.82 13.38
C ALA A 278 0.98 -8.10 14.41
N SER A 279 0.25 -7.05 14.78
CA SER A 279 -0.82 -7.09 15.76
C SER A 279 -1.88 -8.14 15.44
N PRO A 280 -2.51 -8.74 16.47
CA PRO A 280 -3.59 -9.71 16.27
C PRO A 280 -4.75 -9.15 15.43
N THR A 281 -5.06 -7.87 15.59
CA THR A 281 -6.09 -7.17 14.80
C THR A 281 -5.74 -7.14 13.31
N CYS A 282 -4.50 -6.83 12.96
CA CYS A 282 -4.05 -6.83 11.58
C CYS A 282 -4.16 -8.23 10.96
N LYS A 283 -3.68 -9.27 11.67
CA LYS A 283 -3.80 -10.67 11.22
C LYS A 283 -5.26 -11.07 11.00
N ALA A 284 -6.15 -10.75 11.95
CA ALA A 284 -7.58 -11.05 11.85
C ALA A 284 -8.28 -10.30 10.70
N ASN A 285 -7.92 -9.03 10.46
CA ASN A 285 -8.45 -8.24 9.35
C ASN A 285 -8.05 -8.85 7.99
N LEU A 286 -6.80 -9.32 7.86
CA LEU A 286 -6.32 -9.99 6.67
C LEU A 286 -7.01 -11.34 6.46
N GLU A 287 -7.12 -12.17 7.50
CA GLU A 287 -7.86 -13.44 7.47
C GLU A 287 -9.32 -13.25 7.04
N LYS A 288 -9.98 -12.21 7.58
CA LYS A 288 -11.34 -11.83 7.19
C LYS A 288 -11.44 -11.46 5.73
N ARG A 289 -10.55 -10.59 5.21
CA ARG A 289 -10.55 -10.21 3.77
C ARG A 289 -10.30 -11.40 2.86
N ILE A 290 -9.42 -12.32 3.26
CA ILE A 290 -9.20 -13.58 2.52
C ILE A 290 -10.47 -14.42 2.53
N GLY A 291 -11.11 -14.59 3.69
CA GLY A 291 -12.36 -15.34 3.84
C GLY A 291 -13.47 -14.82 2.94
N MET A 292 -13.55 -13.51 2.68
CA MET A 292 -14.56 -12.93 1.78
C MET A 292 -14.43 -13.39 0.31
N GLN A 293 -13.27 -13.92 -0.08
CA GLN A 293 -12.97 -14.33 -1.47
C GLN A 293 -12.20 -15.65 -1.54
N LEU A 294 -12.42 -16.53 -0.57
CA LEU A 294 -11.74 -17.83 -0.49
C LEU A 294 -12.04 -18.71 -1.71
N ASP A 295 -13.20 -18.51 -2.35
CA ASP A 295 -13.59 -19.15 -3.61
C ASP A 295 -12.64 -18.86 -4.79
N GLN A 296 -11.79 -17.84 -4.67
CA GLN A 296 -10.81 -17.43 -5.69
C GLN A 296 -9.37 -17.82 -5.32
N ALA A 297 -9.17 -18.52 -4.21
CA ALA A 297 -7.85 -18.93 -3.75
C ALA A 297 -7.39 -20.24 -4.41
N THR A 298 -6.08 -20.42 -4.52
CA THR A 298 -5.47 -21.67 -4.96
C THR A 298 -4.94 -22.46 -3.77
N LEU A 299 -4.73 -23.76 -3.95
CA LEU A 299 -4.14 -24.61 -2.90
C LEU A 299 -2.80 -24.06 -2.40
N GLU A 300 -1.95 -23.57 -3.30
CA GLU A 300 -0.66 -22.94 -2.97
C GLU A 300 -0.81 -21.72 -2.04
N ASP A 301 -1.92 -20.98 -2.13
CA ASP A 301 -2.17 -19.82 -1.29
C ASP A 301 -2.38 -20.23 0.17
N LEU A 302 -3.02 -21.38 0.41
CA LEU A 302 -3.36 -21.89 1.75
C LEU A 302 -2.17 -22.55 2.46
N LEU A 303 -1.14 -22.97 1.73
CA LEU A 303 0.08 -23.59 2.27
C LEU A 303 1.00 -22.55 2.95
N MET A 304 0.47 -21.91 4.01
CA MET A 304 1.20 -20.94 4.83
C MET A 304 2.06 -21.66 5.86
N PRO A 305 3.40 -21.45 5.88
CA PRO A 305 4.25 -22.04 6.90
C PRO A 305 3.83 -21.61 8.30
N ASN A 306 3.96 -22.51 9.27
CA ASN A 306 3.80 -22.14 10.67
C ASN A 306 5.08 -21.47 11.19
N PHE A 307 4.94 -20.28 11.78
CA PHE A 307 6.05 -19.52 12.38
C PHE A 307 6.00 -19.53 13.92
N SER A 308 5.08 -20.29 14.51
CA SER A 308 4.94 -20.41 15.96
C SER A 308 5.99 -21.35 16.52
N HIS A 309 6.70 -20.94 17.58
CA HIS A 309 7.71 -21.78 18.22
C HIS A 309 7.14 -22.99 18.98
N ASP A 310 5.86 -22.93 19.36
CA ASP A 310 5.20 -23.93 20.21
C ASP A 310 4.46 -25.04 19.43
N VAL A 311 4.27 -24.87 18.11
CA VAL A 311 3.47 -25.77 17.29
C VAL A 311 4.35 -26.35 16.18
N GLU A 312 4.61 -27.65 16.26
CA GLU A 312 5.50 -28.34 15.31
C GLU A 312 4.82 -28.72 13.97
N THR A 313 3.63 -28.20 13.68
CA THR A 313 3.01 -28.44 12.35
C THR A 313 3.74 -27.65 11.29
N LEU A 314 3.89 -28.21 10.08
CA LEU A 314 4.56 -27.54 8.98
C LEU A 314 3.78 -26.30 8.51
N TYR A 315 2.44 -26.39 8.53
CA TYR A 315 1.53 -25.35 8.06
C TYR A 315 0.69 -24.77 9.20
N ASP A 316 0.29 -23.50 9.06
CA ASP A 316 -0.63 -22.82 9.98
C ASP A 316 -2.09 -23.19 9.65
N VAL A 317 -2.50 -24.33 10.18
CA VAL A 317 -3.87 -24.85 10.05
C VAL A 317 -4.89 -23.99 10.81
N ASP A 318 -4.48 -23.27 11.86
CA ASP A 318 -5.42 -22.43 12.63
C ASP A 318 -5.83 -21.18 11.84
N SER A 319 -4.88 -20.57 11.13
CA SER A 319 -5.18 -19.44 10.24
C SER A 319 -6.12 -19.85 9.10
N VAL A 320 -5.87 -21.00 8.46
CA VAL A 320 -6.77 -21.52 7.41
C VAL A 320 -8.16 -21.81 7.95
N LYS A 321 -8.26 -22.37 9.18
CA LYS A 321 -9.55 -22.58 9.83
C LYS A 321 -10.31 -21.26 10.05
N ARG A 322 -9.66 -20.22 10.58
CA ARG A 322 -10.29 -18.89 10.78
C ARG A 322 -10.73 -18.26 9.45
N ILE A 323 -9.91 -18.38 8.40
CA ILE A 323 -10.25 -17.92 7.05
C ILE A 323 -11.51 -18.64 6.53
N LEU A 324 -11.59 -19.96 6.71
CA LEU A 324 -12.76 -20.75 6.32
C LEU A 324 -14.01 -20.32 7.12
N GLU A 325 -13.89 -20.13 8.43
CA GLU A 325 -14.99 -19.65 9.28
C GLU A 325 -15.53 -18.30 8.77
N HIS A 326 -14.66 -17.36 8.39
CA HIS A 326 -15.08 -16.09 7.79
C HIS A 326 -15.82 -16.26 6.46
N PHE A 327 -15.37 -17.16 5.59
CA PHE A 327 -16.06 -17.47 4.34
C PHE A 327 -17.48 -18.01 4.61
N LEU A 328 -17.60 -18.99 5.51
CA LEU A 328 -18.88 -19.64 5.82
C LEU A 328 -19.89 -18.68 6.45
N VAL A 329 -19.44 -17.77 7.31
CA VAL A 329 -20.31 -16.73 7.89
C VAL A 329 -20.85 -15.80 6.79
N LEU A 330 -20.01 -15.44 5.82
CA LEU A 330 -20.42 -14.57 4.71
C LEU A 330 -21.38 -15.28 3.73
N ASP A 331 -21.10 -16.54 3.41
CA ASP A 331 -21.93 -17.36 2.51
C ASP A 331 -23.36 -17.51 3.07
N GLN A 332 -23.48 -17.84 4.35
CA GLN A 332 -24.76 -17.91 5.06
C GLN A 332 -25.52 -16.58 5.03
N ALA A 333 -24.82 -15.45 5.24
CA ALA A 333 -25.43 -14.12 5.23
C ALA A 333 -25.90 -13.67 3.84
N THR A 334 -25.27 -14.17 2.77
CA THR A 334 -25.56 -13.79 1.37
C THR A 334 -26.62 -14.70 0.72
N GLY A 335 -27.31 -15.53 1.53
CA GLY A 335 -28.38 -16.42 1.06
C GLY A 335 -27.91 -17.82 0.68
N GLY A 336 -26.73 -18.26 1.10
CA GLY A 336 -26.29 -19.65 1.07
C GLY A 336 -27.15 -20.53 1.99
N ALA A 337 -28.44 -20.64 1.70
CA ALA A 337 -29.35 -21.52 2.39
C ALA A 337 -29.10 -22.96 1.96
N SER A 338 -29.13 -23.87 2.93
CA SER A 338 -29.22 -25.31 2.66
C SER A 338 -30.38 -25.56 1.68
N PRO A 339 -30.20 -26.36 0.61
CA PRO A 339 -31.25 -26.63 -0.38
C PRO A 339 -32.49 -27.38 0.17
N CYS A 340 -32.56 -27.63 1.48
CA CYS A 340 -33.64 -28.38 2.12
C CYS A 340 -34.62 -27.44 2.86
N SER A 341 -35.41 -26.67 2.11
CA SER A 341 -36.76 -26.16 2.53
C SER A 341 -37.39 -25.24 1.47
N ALA A 342 -37.36 -25.62 0.19
CA ALA A 342 -38.22 -25.02 -0.82
C ALA A 342 -39.21 -26.09 -1.29
N ASP A 343 -40.43 -25.99 -0.75
CA ASP A 343 -41.63 -26.59 -1.30
C ASP A 343 -41.80 -26.16 -2.78
N ASP A 344 -42.49 -27.01 -3.51
CA ASP A 344 -42.58 -27.13 -4.95
C ASP A 344 -42.83 -25.79 -5.70
N GLY A 345 -42.09 -25.59 -6.79
CA GLY A 345 -42.49 -24.68 -7.88
C GLY A 345 -42.30 -23.17 -7.70
N GLN A 346 -41.07 -22.66 -7.76
CA GLN A 346 -40.79 -21.37 -8.41
C GLN A 346 -39.32 -21.23 -8.84
N ILE A 347 -39.11 -21.35 -10.15
CA ILE A 347 -37.84 -21.11 -10.85
C ILE A 347 -37.62 -19.59 -10.93
N MET A 348 -37.01 -18.97 -9.91
CA MET A 348 -36.30 -17.70 -10.08
C MET A 348 -35.33 -17.44 -8.92
N GLY A 349 -34.03 -17.67 -9.16
CA GLY A 349 -32.94 -17.08 -8.37
C GLY A 349 -32.36 -17.91 -7.21
N SER A 350 -31.91 -19.14 -7.44
CA SER A 350 -31.03 -19.81 -6.47
C SER A 350 -29.65 -19.13 -6.47
N PRO A 351 -29.06 -18.78 -5.32
CA PRO A 351 -27.67 -18.36 -5.28
C PRO A 351 -26.82 -19.53 -5.80
N SER A 352 -25.91 -19.25 -6.73
CA SER A 352 -25.06 -20.27 -7.32
C SER A 352 -24.31 -21.00 -6.19
N LEU A 353 -24.55 -22.31 -5.99
CA LEU A 353 -23.78 -23.16 -5.06
C LEU A 353 -22.29 -23.24 -5.42
N THR A 354 -21.86 -22.57 -6.49
CA THR A 354 -20.51 -22.63 -7.04
C THR A 354 -19.42 -22.15 -6.07
N PRO A 355 -19.55 -21.04 -5.32
CA PRO A 355 -18.46 -20.59 -4.44
C PRO A 355 -18.20 -21.56 -3.29
N ILE A 356 -19.25 -22.00 -2.58
CA ILE A 356 -19.10 -22.93 -1.45
C ILE A 356 -18.58 -24.30 -1.89
N THR A 357 -19.01 -24.82 -3.06
CA THR A 357 -18.45 -26.05 -3.63
C THR A 357 -16.99 -25.88 -4.08
N MET A 358 -16.60 -24.70 -4.61
CA MET A 358 -15.20 -24.42 -4.93
C MET A 358 -14.34 -24.41 -3.66
N VAL A 359 -14.83 -23.79 -2.58
CA VAL A 359 -14.15 -23.80 -1.27
C VAL A 359 -14.08 -25.20 -0.68
N ALA A 360 -15.14 -26.01 -0.77
CA ALA A 360 -15.13 -27.40 -0.31
C ALA A 360 -14.02 -28.21 -0.99
N LYS A 361 -13.93 -28.14 -2.32
CA LYS A 361 -12.87 -28.80 -3.10
C LYS A 361 -11.47 -28.30 -2.73
N LEU A 362 -11.33 -26.99 -2.51
CA LEU A 362 -10.06 -26.38 -2.08
C LEU A 362 -9.63 -26.90 -0.70
N MET A 363 -10.56 -26.96 0.26
CA MET A 363 -10.32 -27.47 1.61
C MET A 363 -10.03 -28.96 1.63
N ASP A 364 -10.71 -29.77 0.82
CA ASP A 364 -10.41 -31.21 0.70
C ASP A 364 -8.99 -31.42 0.11
N GLY A 365 -8.58 -30.59 -0.85
CA GLY A 365 -7.21 -30.54 -1.36
C GLY A 365 -6.20 -30.15 -0.28
N TYR A 366 -6.52 -29.13 0.52
CA TYR A 366 -5.69 -28.68 1.64
C TYR A 366 -5.57 -29.75 2.73
N LEU A 367 -6.67 -30.37 3.13
CA LEU A 367 -6.71 -31.48 4.09
C LEU A 367 -5.82 -32.63 3.64
N ALA A 368 -5.85 -32.98 2.34
CA ALA A 368 -4.98 -34.00 1.79
C ALA A 368 -3.49 -33.65 1.88
N GLU A 369 -3.12 -32.36 1.76
CA GLU A 369 -1.72 -31.93 1.87
C GLU A 369 -1.21 -31.78 3.30
N VAL A 370 -2.08 -31.44 4.25
CA VAL A 370 -1.68 -31.39 5.67
C VAL A 370 -1.82 -32.74 6.37
N ALA A 371 -2.57 -33.70 5.78
CA ALA A 371 -2.80 -35.03 6.36
C ALA A 371 -1.51 -35.83 6.68
N PRO A 372 -0.42 -35.75 5.88
CA PRO A 372 0.81 -36.47 6.18
C PRO A 372 1.62 -35.89 7.37
N ASP A 373 1.22 -34.74 7.91
CA ASP A 373 1.91 -34.12 9.04
C ASP A 373 1.62 -34.90 10.34
N VAL A 374 2.66 -35.54 10.90
CA VAL A 374 2.58 -36.32 12.15
C VAL A 374 2.21 -35.47 13.37
N ASN A 375 2.40 -34.16 13.28
CA ASN A 375 2.07 -33.22 14.34
C ASN A 375 0.62 -32.74 14.26
N LEU A 376 -0.06 -32.96 13.13
CA LEU A 376 -1.48 -32.66 12.98
C LEU A 376 -2.35 -33.64 13.78
N LYS A 377 -2.95 -33.16 14.87
CA LYS A 377 -3.80 -33.99 15.75
C LYS A 377 -5.20 -34.20 15.19
N LEU A 378 -5.78 -35.36 15.48
CA LEU A 378 -7.09 -35.78 14.98
C LEU A 378 -8.20 -34.76 15.26
N PRO A 379 -8.32 -34.15 16.47
CA PRO A 379 -9.36 -33.16 16.71
C PRO A 379 -9.28 -31.95 15.77
N LYS A 380 -8.06 -31.52 15.40
CA LYS A 380 -7.83 -30.39 14.49
C LYS A 380 -8.17 -30.75 13.05
N PHE A 381 -7.72 -31.93 12.60
CA PHE A 381 -8.06 -32.46 11.28
C PHE A 381 -9.59 -32.63 11.12
N HIS A 382 -10.23 -33.27 12.09
CA HIS A 382 -11.68 -33.46 12.12
C HIS A 382 -12.44 -32.13 12.15
N ALA A 383 -12.02 -31.17 13.00
CA ALA A 383 -12.68 -29.87 13.08
C ALA A 383 -12.67 -29.12 11.74
N LEU A 384 -11.58 -29.22 10.96
CA LEU A 384 -11.50 -28.58 9.65
C LEU A 384 -12.36 -29.31 8.60
N ALA A 385 -12.34 -30.65 8.61
CA ALA A 385 -13.18 -31.46 7.72
C ALA A 385 -14.68 -31.24 7.98
N ALA A 386 -15.09 -31.22 9.24
CA ALA A 386 -16.48 -31.08 9.66
C ALA A 386 -17.03 -29.64 9.58
N ALA A 387 -16.17 -28.64 9.40
CA ALA A 387 -16.60 -27.23 9.29
C ALA A 387 -17.39 -26.95 8.00
N ILE A 388 -17.19 -27.76 6.96
CA ILE A 388 -17.84 -27.57 5.65
C ILE A 388 -19.15 -28.36 5.63
N PRO A 389 -20.29 -27.72 5.30
CA PRO A 389 -21.58 -28.41 5.21
C PRO A 389 -21.62 -29.52 4.16
N ASP A 390 -22.38 -30.58 4.40
CA ASP A 390 -22.47 -31.75 3.51
C ASP A 390 -22.94 -31.37 2.09
N TYR A 391 -23.90 -30.45 1.96
CA TYR A 391 -24.41 -30.01 0.66
C TYR A 391 -23.36 -29.29 -0.20
N ALA A 392 -22.26 -28.81 0.40
CA ALA A 392 -21.17 -28.18 -0.34
C ALA A 392 -20.30 -29.19 -1.10
N ARG A 393 -20.39 -30.48 -0.75
CA ARG A 393 -19.68 -31.60 -1.37
C ARG A 393 -20.64 -32.45 -2.22
N PRO A 394 -20.73 -32.21 -3.54
CA PRO A 394 -21.47 -33.11 -4.42
C PRO A 394 -20.88 -34.53 -4.47
N LEU A 395 -19.57 -34.64 -4.20
CA LEU A 395 -18.79 -35.87 -4.14
C LEU A 395 -17.76 -35.75 -3.02
N ASP A 396 -17.62 -36.80 -2.21
CA ASP A 396 -16.73 -36.82 -1.05
C ASP A 396 -15.36 -37.45 -1.32
N ASP A 397 -15.04 -37.79 -2.58
CA ASP A 397 -13.77 -38.46 -2.96
C ASP A 397 -12.53 -37.70 -2.44
N GLY A 398 -12.58 -36.36 -2.50
CA GLY A 398 -11.50 -35.50 -2.01
C GLY A 398 -11.29 -35.63 -0.50
N LEU A 399 -12.39 -35.61 0.27
CA LEU A 399 -12.40 -35.78 1.71
C LEU A 399 -11.94 -37.19 2.11
N TYR A 400 -12.49 -38.24 1.48
CA TYR A 400 -12.10 -39.62 1.75
C TYR A 400 -10.62 -39.88 1.45
N ARG A 401 -10.09 -39.28 0.37
CA ARG A 401 -8.65 -39.33 0.08
C ARG A 401 -7.82 -38.68 1.20
N ALA A 402 -8.23 -37.51 1.71
CA ALA A 402 -7.53 -36.86 2.81
C ALA A 402 -7.57 -37.71 4.10
N ILE A 403 -8.72 -38.32 4.41
CA ILE A 403 -8.88 -39.22 5.56
C ILE A 403 -7.97 -40.46 5.41
N ASP A 404 -7.95 -41.11 4.24
CA ASP A 404 -7.10 -42.28 3.98
C ASP A 404 -5.61 -41.94 4.18
N ILE A 405 -5.14 -40.80 3.66
CA ILE A 405 -3.77 -40.31 3.88
C ILE A 405 -3.50 -40.08 5.38
N TYR A 406 -4.42 -39.40 6.07
CA TYR A 406 -4.27 -39.07 7.49
C TYR A 406 -4.18 -40.34 8.35
N LEU A 407 -5.07 -41.30 8.11
CA LEU A 407 -5.10 -42.57 8.83
C LEU A 407 -3.86 -43.42 8.54
N LYS A 408 -3.37 -43.45 7.29
CA LYS A 408 -2.13 -44.15 6.95
C LYS A 408 -0.95 -43.62 7.74
N VAL A 409 -0.83 -42.32 7.94
CA VAL A 409 0.28 -41.75 8.72
C VAL A 409 0.06 -41.91 10.23
N ASN A 410 -1.14 -41.64 10.72
CA ASN A 410 -1.38 -41.60 12.17
C ASN A 410 -1.66 -42.97 12.81
N LEU A 411 -2.16 -43.96 12.07
CA LEU A 411 -2.39 -45.32 12.58
C LEU A 411 -1.17 -46.23 12.43
N ILE A 412 -0.29 -45.98 11.45
CA ILE A 412 0.94 -46.78 11.27
C ILE A 412 2.02 -46.38 12.28
N PHE A 413 2.07 -45.10 12.69
CA PHE A 413 3.14 -44.58 13.54
C PHE A 413 2.76 -44.41 15.02
N LYS A 414 1.51 -44.70 15.43
CA LYS A 414 1.14 -44.72 16.85
C LYS A 414 1.15 -46.15 17.41
N PRO A 415 1.86 -46.41 18.53
CA PRO A 415 1.75 -47.69 19.22
C PRO A 415 0.29 -47.96 19.61
N LEU A 416 -0.16 -49.21 19.40
CA LEU A 416 -1.52 -49.75 19.66
C LEU A 416 -2.12 -49.49 21.06
N LYS A 417 -1.40 -48.81 21.98
CA LYS A 417 -1.88 -48.46 23.33
C LYS A 417 -2.77 -47.23 23.39
N GLU A 418 -2.68 -46.28 22.46
CA GLU A 418 -3.53 -45.06 22.48
C GLU A 418 -4.89 -45.24 21.78
N LEU A 419 -5.02 -46.21 20.87
CA LEU A 419 -6.24 -46.44 20.09
C LEU A 419 -7.40 -47.06 20.90
N ARG A 420 -7.12 -47.60 22.09
CA ARG A 420 -8.13 -48.30 22.90
C ARG A 420 -9.00 -47.38 23.77
N SER A 421 -8.66 -46.09 23.89
CA SER A 421 -9.39 -45.15 24.75
C SER A 421 -10.27 -44.14 24.00
N GLY A 422 -10.37 -44.21 22.67
CA GLY A 422 -11.02 -43.15 21.87
C GLY A 422 -11.93 -43.59 20.73
N ILE A 423 -12.23 -44.90 20.58
CA ILE A 423 -13.14 -45.39 19.54
C ILE A 423 -14.41 -45.91 20.23
N ASP A 424 -15.29 -44.98 20.60
CA ASP A 424 -16.73 -45.21 20.59
C ASP A 424 -17.28 -44.41 19.41
N ILE A 425 -17.30 -45.04 18.23
CA ILE A 425 -17.96 -44.53 17.04
C ILE A 425 -19.27 -45.33 16.94
N ASN A 426 -20.39 -44.71 17.30
CA ASN A 426 -21.70 -45.22 16.88
C ASN A 426 -21.93 -44.74 15.44
N LEU A 427 -22.03 -45.73 14.54
CA LEU A 427 -22.50 -45.60 13.16
C LEU A 427 -23.95 -45.14 13.08
#